data_AF-A0A132AAZ6-F1
#
_entry.id   AF-A0A132AAZ6-F1
#
_cell.length_a   1.000
_cell.length_b   1.000
_cell.length_c   1.000
_cell.angle_alpha   90.00
_cell.angle_beta   90.00
_cell.angle_gamma   90.00
#
_symmetry.space_group_name_H-M   'P 1'
#
loop_
_entity.id
_entity.type
_entity.pdbx_description
1 polymer ?
#
loop_
_entity_poly.entity_id
_entity_poly.type
_entity_poly.pdbx_seq_one_letter_code
_entity_poly.pdbx_strand_id
1 'polypeptide(L)'
;MKRRGVNHHFSTDPMNPKGIYKPRLQGTIQRRALTVQENPNGKGVLMVYKKKGNQNKPVKALNRVVMKRNARRTLRNIKQFVNKQNYRQDLKNVTLRRASALLRAQRMKNKKSKSSKKE
;
A
#
# COMPACT_ATOMS: atom_id res chain seq x y z
N MET A 1 1.75 -18.72 0.60
CA MET A 1 0.53 -19.46 0.23
C MET A 1 0.64 -19.94 -1.21
N LYS A 2 0.58 -21.25 -1.42
CA LYS A 2 0.55 -21.84 -2.77
C LYS A 2 -0.89 -21.83 -3.27
N ARG A 3 -1.09 -21.59 -4.57
CA ARG A 3 -2.41 -21.72 -5.22
C ARG A 3 -2.23 -22.65 -6.41
N ARG A 4 -3.21 -23.53 -6.64
CA ARG A 4 -3.21 -24.46 -7.77
C ARG A 4 -3.16 -23.67 -9.09
N GLY A 5 -2.33 -24.12 -10.04
CA GLY A 5 -2.21 -23.49 -11.36
C GLY A 5 -1.41 -22.17 -11.41
N VAL A 6 -0.70 -21.79 -10.33
CA VAL A 6 0.14 -20.58 -10.32
C VAL A 6 1.59 -20.92 -9.96
N ASN A 7 2.51 -20.61 -10.88
CA ASN A 7 3.95 -20.90 -10.74
C ASN A 7 4.69 -20.03 -9.70
N HIS A 8 3.97 -19.14 -9.01
CA HIS A 8 4.53 -18.25 -8.00
C HIS A 8 3.77 -18.36 -6.69
N HIS A 9 4.48 -18.34 -5.58
CA HIS A 9 3.87 -18.34 -4.26
C HIS A 9 3.39 -16.94 -3.89
N PHE A 10 2.23 -16.86 -3.24
CA PHE A 10 1.73 -15.62 -2.64
C PHE A 10 2.31 -15.42 -1.24
N SER A 11 2.36 -14.18 -0.79
CA SER A 11 2.80 -13.80 0.55
C SER A 11 1.75 -12.94 1.22
N THR A 12 1.55 -13.19 2.52
CA THR A 12 0.64 -12.45 3.41
C THR A 12 1.36 -11.36 4.21
N ASP A 13 2.62 -11.04 3.87
CA ASP A 13 3.38 -9.99 4.56
C ASP A 13 2.61 -8.66 4.49
N PRO A 14 2.31 -8.03 5.64
CA PRO A 14 1.53 -6.78 5.69
C PRO A 14 2.20 -5.62 4.95
N MET A 15 3.52 -5.69 4.77
CA MET A 15 4.31 -4.66 4.09
C MET A 15 4.79 -5.08 2.70
N ASN A 16 4.04 -5.98 2.05
CA ASN A 16 4.24 -6.34 0.65
C ASN A 16 3.19 -5.67 -0.26
N PRO A 17 3.60 -4.76 -1.17
CA PRO A 17 2.65 -4.06 -2.02
C PRO A 17 2.07 -4.93 -3.16
N LYS A 18 2.67 -6.06 -3.52
CA LYS A 18 2.18 -6.94 -4.60
C LYS A 18 1.54 -8.25 -4.11
N GLY A 19 1.82 -8.65 -2.88
CA GLY A 19 1.33 -9.92 -2.30
C GLY A 19 1.98 -11.18 -2.89
N ILE A 20 3.12 -11.05 -3.58
CA ILE A 20 3.87 -12.17 -4.16
C ILE A 20 5.08 -12.48 -3.27
N TYR A 21 5.42 -13.75 -3.13
CA TYR A 21 6.66 -14.18 -2.48
C TYR A 21 7.88 -13.84 -3.34
N LYS A 22 8.48 -12.68 -3.08
CA LYS A 22 9.78 -12.28 -3.64
C LYS A 22 10.57 -11.51 -2.58
N PRO A 23 11.86 -11.81 -2.35
CA PRO A 23 12.66 -11.11 -1.34
C PRO A 23 12.63 -9.58 -1.49
N ARG A 24 12.60 -9.10 -2.74
CA ARG A 24 12.55 -7.66 -3.06
C ARG A 24 11.28 -6.95 -2.58
N LEU A 25 10.17 -7.64 -2.44
CA LEU A 25 8.86 -7.07 -2.09
C LEU A 25 8.54 -7.23 -0.60
N GLN A 26 9.37 -7.96 0.13
CA GLN A 26 9.07 -8.43 1.48
C GLN A 26 9.54 -7.41 2.48
N GLY A 27 8.58 -6.61 2.94
CA GLY A 27 8.87 -5.49 3.82
C GLY A 27 9.30 -5.91 5.21
N THR A 28 8.94 -7.10 5.68
CA THR A 28 9.38 -7.60 6.99
C THR A 28 10.89 -7.79 7.05
N ILE A 29 11.46 -8.45 6.04
CA ILE A 29 12.89 -8.79 5.94
C ILE A 29 13.75 -7.56 5.60
N GLN A 30 13.23 -6.66 4.76
CA GLN A 30 14.00 -5.52 4.28
C GLN A 30 14.08 -4.39 5.30
N ARG A 31 15.24 -3.71 5.37
CA ARG A 31 15.47 -2.53 6.23
C ARG A 31 14.55 -1.36 5.86
N ARG A 32 14.29 -1.18 4.56
CA ARG A 32 13.37 -0.19 4.00
C ARG A 32 12.23 -0.90 3.29
N ALA A 33 11.01 -0.46 3.57
CA ALA A 33 9.83 -1.00 2.92
C ALA A 33 8.77 0.08 2.75
N LEU A 34 7.96 -0.06 1.71
CA LEU A 34 6.92 0.89 1.34
C LEU A 34 5.71 0.10 0.83
N THR A 35 4.55 0.39 1.39
CA THR A 35 3.27 -0.16 0.93
C THR A 35 2.15 0.86 1.10
N VAL A 36 0.99 0.52 0.54
CA VAL A 36 -0.25 1.28 0.71
C VAL A 36 -1.34 0.35 1.21
N GLN A 37 -2.05 0.79 2.24
CA GLN A 37 -3.14 0.07 2.88
C GLN A 37 -4.43 0.89 2.78
N GLU A 38 -5.56 0.22 3.01
CA GLU A 38 -6.83 0.91 3.17
C GLU A 38 -6.79 1.74 4.46
N ASN A 39 -7.39 2.93 4.42
CA ASN A 39 -7.59 3.71 5.63
C ASN A 39 -8.68 3.03 6.47
N PRO A 40 -8.49 2.81 7.79
CA PRO A 40 -9.52 2.24 8.66
C PRO A 40 -10.86 2.99 8.60
N ASN A 41 -10.81 4.30 8.36
CA ASN A 41 -11.99 5.15 8.21
C ASN A 41 -12.74 4.97 6.86
N GLY A 42 -12.37 3.97 6.04
CA GLY A 42 -13.00 3.65 4.75
C GLY A 42 -12.75 4.64 3.60
N LYS A 43 -12.25 5.85 3.89
CA LYS A 43 -11.99 6.90 2.89
C LYS A 43 -10.50 7.16 2.68
N GLY A 44 -10.04 7.04 1.44
CA GLY A 44 -8.66 7.31 1.06
C GLY A 44 -7.71 6.17 1.45
N VAL A 45 -6.41 6.44 1.37
CA VAL A 45 -5.38 5.41 1.51
C VAL A 45 -4.36 5.78 2.59
N LEU A 46 -3.74 4.77 3.17
CA LEU A 46 -2.67 4.91 4.14
C LEU A 46 -1.35 4.50 3.50
N MET A 47 -0.38 5.41 3.39
CA MET A 47 0.99 5.06 3.02
C MET A 47 1.75 4.62 4.24
N VAL A 48 2.33 3.42 4.19
CA VAL A 48 3.09 2.83 5.30
C VAL A 48 4.52 2.59 4.84
N TYR A 49 5.49 3.06 5.64
CA TYR A 49 6.90 2.86 5.35
C TYR A 49 7.74 2.67 6.61
N LYS A 50 8.93 2.05 6.48
CA LYS A 50 9.88 1.89 7.59
C LYS A 50 10.75 3.15 7.81
N LYS A 51 10.86 3.61 9.04
CA LYS A 51 11.78 4.69 9.44
C LYS A 51 13.22 4.18 9.47
N LYS A 52 14.19 5.04 9.12
CA LYS A 52 15.62 4.69 9.10
C LYS A 52 16.18 4.39 10.50
N GLY A 53 15.80 5.18 11.52
CA GLY A 53 16.43 5.14 12.86
C GLY A 53 15.83 4.15 13.87
N ASN A 54 14.69 3.53 13.59
CA ASN A 54 13.97 2.68 14.55
C ASN A 54 13.87 1.21 14.11
N GLN A 55 14.90 0.69 13.43
CA GLN A 55 14.84 -0.65 12.81
C GLN A 55 14.62 -1.76 13.85
N ASN A 56 15.26 -1.65 15.02
CA ASN A 56 15.17 -2.65 16.08
C ASN A 56 14.00 -2.39 17.06
N LYS A 57 13.19 -1.36 16.79
CA LYS A 57 12.06 -0.96 17.64
C LYS A 57 10.76 -1.14 16.86
N PRO A 58 10.19 -2.36 16.77
CA PRO A 58 9.12 -2.70 15.84
C PRO A 58 7.88 -1.79 15.98
N VAL A 59 7.53 -1.42 17.21
CA VAL A 59 6.42 -0.50 17.51
C VAL A 59 6.63 0.88 16.86
N LYS A 60 7.86 1.41 16.90
CA LYS A 60 8.22 2.74 16.40
C LYS A 60 8.81 2.72 14.99
N ALA A 61 9.02 1.53 14.41
CA ALA A 61 9.68 1.33 13.12
C ALA A 61 8.82 1.80 11.94
N LEU A 62 7.49 1.72 12.08
CA LEU A 62 6.55 2.05 11.01
C LEU A 62 6.11 3.50 11.12
N ASN A 63 6.06 4.19 9.97
CA ASN A 63 5.32 5.43 9.83
C ASN A 63 4.08 5.21 8.96
N ARG A 64 2.97 5.82 9.37
CA ARG A 64 1.66 5.69 8.73
C ARG A 64 1.17 7.08 8.36
N VAL A 65 1.12 7.38 7.06
CA VAL A 65 0.70 8.68 6.53
C VAL A 65 -0.66 8.52 5.87
N VAL A 66 -1.65 9.21 6.43
CA VAL A 66 -3.03 9.17 5.93
C VAL A 66 -3.18 10.13 4.75
N MET A 67 -3.70 9.63 3.64
CA MET A 67 -3.98 10.42 2.44
C MET A 67 -5.47 10.32 2.09
N LYS A 68 -6.23 11.33 2.54
CA LYS A 68 -7.69 11.43 2.34
C LYS A 68 -8.10 12.28 1.12
N ARG A 69 -7.14 12.87 0.40
CA ARG A 69 -7.43 13.77 -0.73
C ARG A 69 -7.86 13.01 -1.99
N ASN A 70 -8.14 13.74 -3.06
CA ASN A 70 -8.49 13.17 -4.36
C ASN A 70 -7.39 12.29 -4.96
N ALA A 71 -7.80 11.32 -5.79
CA ALA A 71 -6.91 10.29 -6.33
C ALA A 71 -5.65 10.86 -7.00
N ARG A 72 -5.78 11.89 -7.84
CA ARG A 72 -4.64 12.54 -8.51
C ARG A 72 -3.61 13.08 -7.51
N ARG A 73 -4.04 13.78 -6.45
CA ARG A 73 -3.10 14.31 -5.44
C ARG A 73 -2.47 13.18 -4.63
N THR A 74 -3.24 12.15 -4.25
CA THR A 74 -2.68 11.02 -3.49
C THR A 74 -1.57 10.30 -4.27
N LEU A 75 -1.79 10.00 -5.54
CA LEU A 75 -0.79 9.36 -6.40
C LEU A 75 0.42 10.27 -6.64
N ARG A 76 0.21 11.58 -6.87
CA ARG A 76 1.29 12.55 -6.98
C ARG A 76 2.15 12.60 -5.71
N ASN A 77 1.52 12.62 -4.53
CA ASN A 77 2.23 12.67 -3.26
C ASN A 77 3.07 11.41 -3.01
N ILE A 78 2.52 10.22 -3.30
CA ILE A 78 3.29 8.96 -3.22
C ILE A 78 4.48 9.00 -4.17
N LYS A 79 4.27 9.42 -5.43
CA LYS A 79 5.35 9.53 -6.43
C LYS A 79 6.43 10.51 -5.98
N GLN A 80 6.03 11.68 -5.47
CA GLN A 80 6.95 12.70 -4.98
C GLN A 80 7.71 12.25 -3.74
N PHE A 81 7.06 11.55 -2.81
CA PHE A 81 7.73 10.99 -1.64
C PHE A 81 8.87 10.06 -2.07
N VAL A 82 8.60 9.11 -2.97
CA VAL A 82 9.61 8.16 -3.43
C VAL A 82 10.75 8.85 -4.18
N ASN A 83 10.43 9.80 -5.07
CA ASN A 83 11.42 10.50 -5.88
C ASN A 83 12.26 11.48 -5.05
N LYS A 84 11.63 12.34 -4.24
CA LYS A 84 12.33 13.39 -3.50
C LYS A 84 13.17 12.83 -2.35
N GLN A 85 12.68 11.78 -1.68
CA GLN A 85 13.38 11.16 -0.56
C GLN A 85 14.36 10.06 -1.01
N ASN A 86 14.44 9.79 -2.32
CA ASN A 86 15.22 8.68 -2.89
C ASN A 86 15.05 7.37 -2.08
N TYR A 87 13.83 7.09 -1.63
CA TYR A 87 13.62 6.09 -0.58
C TYR A 87 13.77 4.67 -1.12
N ARG A 88 12.93 4.30 -2.11
CA ARG A 88 12.88 3.00 -2.81
C ARG A 88 12.23 3.17 -4.18
N GLN A 89 13.04 3.59 -5.16
CA GLN A 89 12.56 3.89 -6.52
C GLN A 89 12.01 2.64 -7.24
N ASP A 90 12.50 1.46 -6.89
CA ASP A 90 12.06 0.15 -7.38
C ASP A 90 10.58 -0.14 -7.05
N LEU A 91 10.12 0.28 -5.87
CA LEU A 91 8.74 0.07 -5.43
C LEU A 91 7.76 1.14 -5.92
N LYS A 92 8.24 2.20 -6.58
CA LYS A 92 7.44 3.37 -6.98
C LYS A 92 6.18 2.97 -7.72
N ASN A 93 6.33 2.26 -8.84
CA ASN A 93 5.20 1.92 -9.71
C ASN A 93 4.29 0.87 -9.07
N VAL A 94 4.86 -0.09 -8.32
CA VAL A 94 4.08 -1.11 -7.60
C VAL A 94 3.17 -0.48 -6.56
N THR A 95 3.71 0.48 -5.81
CA THR A 95 2.99 1.21 -4.76
C THR A 95 1.89 2.09 -5.35
N LEU A 96 2.17 2.80 -6.46
CA LEU A 96 1.18 3.60 -7.17
C LEU A 96 0.02 2.75 -7.73
N ARG A 97 0.33 1.59 -8.32
CA ARG A 97 -0.69 0.64 -8.82
C ARG A 97 -1.58 0.14 -7.69
N ARG A 98 -0.99 -0.23 -6.55
CA ARG A 98 -1.75 -0.66 -5.37
C ARG A 98 -2.66 0.46 -4.85
N ALA A 99 -2.16 1.69 -4.73
CA ALA A 99 -2.96 2.83 -4.30
C ALA A 99 -4.14 3.10 -5.24
N SER A 100 -3.91 3.07 -6.55
CA SER A 100 -4.95 3.23 -7.56
C SER A 100 -6.03 2.15 -7.45
N ALA A 101 -5.63 0.89 -7.27
CA ALA A 101 -6.54 -0.24 -7.10
C ALA A 101 -7.44 -0.06 -5.85
N LEU A 102 -6.87 0.35 -4.72
CA LEU A 102 -7.63 0.60 -3.48
C LEU A 102 -8.61 1.77 -3.65
N LEU A 103 -8.17 2.89 -4.23
CA LEU A 103 -9.05 4.03 -4.50
C LEU A 103 -10.19 3.69 -5.46
N ARG A 104 -9.92 2.85 -6.46
CA ARG A 104 -10.95 2.33 -7.38
C ARG A 104 -11.93 1.42 -6.63
N ALA A 105 -11.43 0.50 -5.80
CA ALA A 105 -12.28 -0.39 -5.00
C ALA A 105 -13.21 0.40 -4.06
N GLN A 106 -12.69 1.43 -3.38
CA GLN A 106 -13.49 2.32 -2.53
C GLN A 106 -14.60 3.05 -3.29
N ARG A 107 -14.31 3.56 -4.51
CA ARG A 107 -15.33 4.19 -5.37
C ARG A 107 -16.45 3.22 -5.74
N MET A 108 -16.13 1.95 -6.01
CA MET A 108 -17.12 0.93 -6.37
C MET A 108 -18.00 0.55 -5.18
N LYS A 109 -17.41 0.37 -3.99
CA LYS A 109 -18.16 0.08 -2.74
C LYS A 109 -19.23 1.14 -2.47
N ASN A 110 -18.87 2.42 -2.60
CA ASN A 110 -19.79 3.54 -2.38
C ASN A 110 -20.91 3.66 -3.43
N LYS A 111 -20.75 3.09 -4.62
CA LYS A 111 -21.81 3.06 -5.64
C LYS A 111 -22.85 1.98 -5.31
N LYS A 112 -22.40 0.78 -4.93
CA LYS A 112 -23.28 -0.35 -4.59
C LYS A 112 -24.15 -0.07 -3.35
N SER A 113 -23.63 0.61 -2.34
CA SER A 113 -24.41 0.96 -1.14
C SER A 113 -25.50 2.00 -1.38
N LYS A 114 -25.46 2.74 -2.49
CA LYS A 114 -26.51 3.69 -2.88
C LYS A 114 -27.65 3.04 -3.65
N SER A 115 -27.39 1.95 -4.40
CA SER A 115 -28.44 1.23 -5.12
C SER A 115 -29.28 0.34 -4.22
N SER A 116 -28.76 -0.13 -3.09
CA SER A 116 -29.47 -0.98 -2.13
C SER A 116 -30.26 -0.20 -1.06
N LYS A 117 -30.31 1.13 -1.13
CA LYS A 117 -31.07 2.01 -0.21
C LYS A 117 -32.30 2.66 -0.88
N LYS A 118 -32.69 2.15 -2.06
CA LYS A 118 -33.90 2.53 -2.78
C LYS A 118 -34.93 1.41 -2.59
N GLU A 119 -35.40 1.26 -1.37
CA GLU A 119 -36.63 0.55 -0.99
C GLU A 119 -37.26 1.33 0.16
#